data_AF-A0A7V0VEH7-F1
#
_entry.id   AF-A0A7V0VEH7-F1
#
_cell.length_a   1.000
_cell.length_b   1.000
_cell.length_c   1.000
_cell.angle_alpha   90.00
_cell.angle_beta   90.00
_cell.angle_gamma   90.00
#
_symmetry.space_group_name_H-M   'P 1'
#
loop_
_entity.id
_entity.type
_entity.pdbx_description
1 polymer ?
#
loop_
_entity_poly.entity_id
_entity_poly.type
_entity_poly.pdbx_seq_one_letter_code
_entity_poly.pdbx_strand_id
1 'polypeptide(L)'
;MLSQKLKQMGVVGAGGAGFPTYVKSQAQVEFVIANGAECEPLIHKDLELMKHFPEEIIRGMKIMMEVTGARKGKFGIKEKHQDAIEKISPYIKNTSIEFTFLGDFYPSGD
;
A
#
# COMPACT_ATOMS: atom_id res chain seq x y z
N MET A 1 -14.89 -10.58 11.90
CA MET A 1 -14.49 -9.28 11.29
C MET A 1 -13.00 -9.31 10.90
N LEU A 2 -12.55 -8.54 9.90
CA LEU A 2 -11.14 -8.54 9.47
C LEU A 2 -10.18 -8.19 10.62
N SER A 3 -10.52 -7.19 11.43
CA SER A 3 -9.73 -6.76 12.59
C SER A 3 -9.45 -7.89 13.59
N GLN A 4 -10.42 -8.77 13.84
CA GLN A 4 -10.22 -9.95 14.71
C GLN A 4 -9.21 -10.92 14.11
N LYS A 5 -9.30 -11.21 12.80
CA LYS A 5 -8.35 -12.09 12.09
C LYS A 5 -6.93 -11.50 12.11
N LEU A 6 -6.79 -10.20 11.80
CA LEU A 6 -5.51 -9.50 11.85
C LEU A 6 -4.87 -9.55 13.24
N LYS A 7 -5.68 -9.37 14.29
CA LYS A 7 -5.22 -9.46 15.69
C LYS A 7 -4.77 -10.88 16.05
N GLN A 8 -5.56 -11.90 15.71
CA GLN A 8 -5.23 -13.30 15.99
C GLN A 8 -3.96 -13.76 15.25
N MET A 9 -3.77 -13.29 14.02
CA MET A 9 -2.61 -13.62 13.19
C MET A 9 -1.37 -12.75 13.51
N GLY A 10 -1.48 -11.77 14.41
CA GLY A 10 -0.36 -10.91 14.81
C GLY A 10 0.16 -9.99 13.69
N VAL A 11 -0.71 -9.57 12.76
CA VAL A 11 -0.29 -8.73 11.62
C VAL A 11 0.03 -7.31 12.08
N VAL A 12 1.23 -6.85 11.76
CA VAL A 12 1.77 -5.51 12.08
C VAL A 12 2.17 -4.75 10.81
N GLY A 13 2.36 -3.44 10.94
CA GLY A 13 2.86 -2.60 9.85
C GLY A 13 4.29 -2.98 9.46
N ALA A 14 4.48 -3.40 8.21
CA ALA A 14 5.76 -3.87 7.65
C ALA A 14 6.68 -2.74 7.13
N GLY A 15 6.32 -1.47 7.36
CA GLY A 15 7.11 -0.29 6.96
C GLY A 15 8.04 0.24 8.05
N GLY A 16 8.41 -0.58 9.03
CA GLY A 16 9.35 -0.21 10.12
C GLY A 16 8.69 0.13 11.46
N ALA A 17 7.56 0.84 11.48
CA ALA A 17 6.92 1.25 12.74
C ALA A 17 6.33 0.11 13.58
N GLY A 18 6.00 -1.03 12.95
CA GLY A 18 5.44 -2.20 13.67
C GLY A 18 4.06 -1.98 14.30
N PHE A 19 3.36 -0.89 13.95
CA PHE A 19 2.05 -0.58 14.55
C PHE A 19 1.01 -1.65 14.22
N PRO A 20 0.15 -2.08 15.16
CA PRO A 20 -0.81 -3.17 14.91
C PRO A 20 -1.80 -2.85 13.79
N THR A 21 -1.82 -3.66 12.74
CA THR A 21 -2.65 -3.42 11.55
C THR A 21 -4.14 -3.54 11.87
N TYR A 22 -4.52 -4.37 12.84
CA TYR A 22 -5.91 -4.49 13.27
C TYR A 22 -6.49 -3.17 13.79
N VAL A 23 -5.67 -2.34 14.46
CA VAL A 23 -6.10 -1.02 14.95
C VAL A 23 -6.37 -0.09 13.77
N LYS A 24 -5.47 -0.07 12.78
CA LYS A 24 -5.67 0.70 11.54
C LYS A 24 -6.95 0.27 10.80
N SER A 25 -7.22 -1.03 10.74
CA SER A 25 -8.41 -1.58 10.05
C SER A 25 -9.76 -1.22 10.69
N GLN A 26 -9.76 -0.69 11.93
CA GLN A 26 -10.97 -0.27 12.63
C GLN A 26 -11.29 1.22 12.44
N ALA A 27 -10.37 2.00 11.85
CA ALA A 27 -10.58 3.41 11.60
C ALA A 27 -11.65 3.63 10.53
N GLN A 28 -12.29 4.80 10.56
CA GLN A 28 -13.15 5.30 9.47
C GLN A 28 -12.44 6.49 8.85
N VAL A 29 -12.11 6.39 7.55
CA VAL A 29 -11.26 7.39 6.87
C VAL A 29 -11.78 7.66 5.47
N GLU A 30 -11.46 8.83 4.91
CA GLU A 30 -11.79 9.15 3.51
C GLU A 30 -10.83 8.45 2.52
N PHE A 31 -9.55 8.32 2.91
CA PHE A 31 -8.46 7.83 2.07
C PHE A 31 -7.73 6.64 2.70
N VAL A 32 -7.38 5.67 1.87
CA VAL A 32 -6.33 4.68 2.17
C VAL A 32 -5.13 4.97 1.28
N ILE A 33 -3.95 5.02 1.88
CA ILE A 33 -2.69 5.25 1.18
C ILE A 33 -1.85 3.97 1.26
N ALA A 34 -1.45 3.45 0.11
CA ALA A 34 -0.39 2.45 0.02
C ALA A 34 0.93 3.19 -0.18
N ASN A 35 1.87 3.01 0.74
CA ASN A 35 3.20 3.60 0.66
C ASN A 35 4.14 2.61 -0.05
N GLY A 36 4.42 2.85 -1.33
CA GLY A 36 5.42 2.13 -2.13
C GLY A 36 6.74 2.90 -2.28
N ALA A 37 7.01 3.90 -1.44
CA ALA A 37 8.26 4.66 -1.45
C ALA A 37 9.31 4.01 -0.54
N GLU A 38 9.87 2.90 -0.99
CA GLU A 38 11.03 2.28 -0.34
C GLU A 38 12.28 3.15 -0.58
N CYS A 39 12.90 3.62 0.50
CA CYS A 39 14.01 4.58 0.42
C CYS A 39 15.28 4.11 1.15
N GLU A 40 15.15 3.09 1.98
CA GLU A 40 16.24 2.50 2.77
C GLU A 40 17.28 1.86 1.84
N PRO A 41 18.57 2.23 1.97
CA PRO A 41 19.63 1.63 1.16
C PRO A 41 19.63 0.11 1.24
N LEU A 42 19.84 -0.55 0.08
CA LEU A 42 19.89 -2.01 -0.10
C LEU A 42 18.54 -2.75 0.05
N ILE A 43 17.47 -2.09 0.48
CA ILE A 43 16.14 -2.68 0.58
C ILE A 43 15.36 -2.37 -0.71
N HIS A 44 14.83 -3.41 -1.35
CA HIS A 44 14.06 -3.34 -2.60
C HIS A 44 12.90 -4.36 -2.60
N LYS A 45 12.45 -4.81 -1.41
CA LYS A 45 11.46 -5.88 -1.30
C LYS A 45 10.10 -5.44 -1.81
N ASP A 46 9.69 -4.19 -1.54
CA ASP A 46 8.37 -3.71 -1.93
C ASP A 46 8.32 -3.48 -3.43
N LEU A 47 9.43 -3.04 -4.02
CA LEU A 47 9.58 -2.95 -5.47
C LEU A 47 9.38 -4.31 -6.15
N GLU A 48 10.03 -5.36 -5.66
CA GLU A 48 9.88 -6.70 -6.23
C GLU A 48 8.49 -7.30 -6.00
N LEU A 49 7.85 -7.01 -4.86
CA LEU A 49 6.45 -7.39 -4.63
C LEU A 49 5.52 -6.69 -5.63
N MET A 50 5.72 -5.41 -5.92
CA MET A 50 4.93 -4.66 -6.92
C MET A 50 5.08 -5.26 -8.33
N LYS A 51 6.25 -5.79 -8.67
CA LYS A 51 6.53 -6.38 -9.98
C LYS A 51 5.94 -7.78 -10.15
N HIS A 52 5.97 -8.58 -9.08
CA HIS A 52 5.64 -10.01 -9.14
C HIS A 52 4.26 -10.37 -8.58
N PHE A 53 3.71 -9.58 -7.67
CA PHE A 53 2.41 -9.80 -7.02
C PHE A 53 1.52 -8.55 -7.03
N PRO A 54 1.35 -7.86 -8.18
CA PRO A 54 0.59 -6.61 -8.25
C PRO A 54 -0.89 -6.79 -7.89
N GLU A 55 -1.48 -7.94 -8.24
CA GLU A 55 -2.89 -8.22 -7.95
C GLU A 55 -3.15 -8.34 -6.45
N GLU A 56 -2.29 -9.08 -5.74
CA GLU A 56 -2.33 -9.26 -4.29
C GLU A 56 -2.26 -7.93 -3.56
N ILE A 57 -1.34 -7.04 -3.98
CA ILE A 57 -1.17 -5.72 -3.39
C ILE A 57 -2.45 -4.90 -3.53
N ILE A 58 -2.98 -4.79 -4.75
CA ILE A 58 -4.18 -3.99 -5.01
C ILE A 58 -5.42 -4.59 -4.33
N ARG A 59 -5.53 -5.92 -4.26
CA ARG A 59 -6.59 -6.61 -3.52
C ARG A 59 -6.51 -6.32 -2.02
N GLY A 60 -5.31 -6.35 -1.43
CA GLY A 60 -5.10 -5.98 -0.03
C GLY A 60 -5.53 -4.54 0.26
N MET A 61 -5.16 -3.61 -0.63
CA MET A 61 -5.58 -2.21 -0.55
C MET A 61 -7.10 -2.05 -0.63
N LYS A 62 -7.77 -2.74 -1.56
CA LYS A 62 -9.24 -2.73 -1.69
C LYS A 62 -9.94 -3.25 -0.43
N ILE A 63 -9.43 -4.34 0.15
CA ILE A 63 -9.96 -4.88 1.42
C ILE A 63 -9.84 -3.85 2.54
N MET A 64 -8.69 -3.16 2.63
CA MET A 64 -8.51 -2.10 3.62
C MET A 64 -9.47 -0.94 3.39
N MET A 65 -9.65 -0.50 2.14
CA MET A 65 -10.62 0.55 1.79
C MET A 65 -12.05 0.18 2.20
N GLU A 66 -12.47 -1.05 1.94
CA GLU A 66 -13.80 -1.55 2.29
C GLU A 66 -14.04 -1.50 3.80
N VAL A 67 -13.12 -2.05 4.61
CA VAL A 67 -13.32 -2.13 6.07
C VAL A 67 -13.23 -0.76 6.76
N THR A 68 -12.46 0.18 6.19
CA THR A 68 -12.33 1.53 6.74
C THR A 68 -13.31 2.54 6.14
N GLY A 69 -14.18 2.10 5.21
CA GLY A 69 -15.13 2.98 4.52
C GLY A 69 -14.50 4.00 3.57
N ALA A 70 -13.24 3.82 3.18
CA ALA A 70 -12.51 4.76 2.35
C ALA A 70 -13.03 4.75 0.91
N ARG A 71 -13.29 5.95 0.37
CA ARG A 71 -13.81 6.11 -0.99
C ARG A 71 -12.71 6.23 -2.04
N LYS A 72 -11.52 6.66 -1.61
CA LYS A 72 -10.38 6.93 -2.50
C LYS A 72 -9.13 6.20 -2.01
N GLY A 73 -8.42 5.59 -2.94
CA GLY A 73 -7.13 4.97 -2.70
C GLY A 73 -6.01 5.79 -3.35
N LYS A 74 -4.90 6.00 -2.65
CA LYS A 74 -3.69 6.60 -3.22
C LYS A 74 -2.55 5.58 -3.17
N PHE A 75 -1.93 5.32 -4.31
CA PHE A 75 -0.79 4.42 -4.41
C PHE A 75 0.48 5.26 -4.61
N GLY A 76 1.21 5.52 -3.52
CA GLY A 76 2.45 6.28 -3.55
C GLY A 76 3.58 5.46 -4.15
N ILE A 77 4.23 5.95 -5.20
CA ILE A 77 5.35 5.26 -5.86
C ILE A 77 6.32 6.28 -6.46
N LYS A 78 7.63 6.00 -6.42
CA LYS A 78 8.61 6.85 -7.09
C LYS A 78 8.48 6.73 -8.61
N GLU A 79 8.49 7.87 -9.29
CA GLU A 79 8.30 7.93 -10.75
C GLU A 79 9.34 7.11 -11.53
N LYS A 80 10.55 6.90 -10.98
CA LYS A 80 11.58 6.10 -11.63
C LYS A 80 11.26 4.60 -11.76
N HIS A 81 10.33 4.07 -10.96
CA HIS A 81 9.98 2.64 -10.93
C HIS A 81 8.94 2.27 -11.99
N GLN A 82 9.25 2.57 -13.25
CA GLN A 82 8.35 2.37 -14.39
C GLN A 82 7.91 0.90 -14.54
N ASP A 83 8.79 -0.05 -14.25
CA ASP A 83 8.48 -1.47 -14.29
C ASP A 83 7.37 -1.86 -13.30
N ALA A 84 7.42 -1.38 -12.06
CA ALA A 84 6.36 -1.59 -11.08
C ALA A 84 5.06 -0.84 -11.45
N ILE A 85 5.18 0.39 -11.96
CA ILE A 85 4.02 1.17 -12.43
C ILE A 85 3.27 0.41 -13.53
N GLU A 86 3.98 -0.14 -14.51
CA GLU A 86 3.40 -0.93 -15.60
C GLU A 86 2.69 -2.19 -15.08
N LYS A 87 3.25 -2.87 -14.07
CA LYS A 87 2.65 -4.08 -13.48
C LYS A 87 1.41 -3.79 -12.64
N ILE A 88 1.37 -2.66 -11.93
CA ILE A 88 0.23 -2.28 -11.09
C ILE A 88 -0.90 -1.65 -11.91
N SER A 89 -0.57 -0.90 -12.97
CA SER A 89 -1.53 -0.12 -13.78
C SER A 89 -2.80 -0.88 -14.18
N PRO A 90 -2.75 -2.14 -14.67
CA PRO A 90 -3.94 -2.89 -15.06
C PRO A 90 -4.94 -3.11 -13.91
N TYR A 91 -4.46 -3.21 -12.66
CA TYR A 91 -5.28 -3.57 -11.50
C TYR A 91 -5.99 -2.39 -10.84
N ILE A 92 -5.50 -1.17 -11.10
CA ILE A 92 -6.11 0.07 -10.60
C ILE A 92 -6.99 0.75 -11.66
N LYS A 93 -6.90 0.35 -12.93
CA LYS A 93 -7.76 0.85 -14.02
C LYS A 93 -9.23 0.64 -13.67
N ASN A 94 -10.05 1.68 -13.83
CA ASN A 94 -11.48 1.69 -13.50
C ASN A 94 -11.80 1.42 -12.02
N THR A 95 -10.86 1.71 -11.11
CA THR A 95 -11.08 1.68 -9.66
C THR A 95 -11.01 3.09 -9.08
N SER A 96 -11.29 3.25 -7.79
CA SER A 96 -11.08 4.51 -7.06
C SER A 96 -9.65 4.66 -6.52
N ILE A 97 -8.71 3.84 -7.00
CA ILE A 97 -7.29 3.90 -6.66
C ILE A 97 -6.55 4.61 -7.80
N GLU A 98 -5.72 5.59 -7.44
CA GLU A 98 -4.85 6.30 -8.39
C GLU A 98 -3.41 6.32 -7.89
N PHE A 99 -2.46 6.43 -8.83
CA PHE A 99 -1.07 6.66 -8.48
C PHE A 99 -0.87 8.05 -7.90
N THR A 100 0.05 8.15 -6.95
CA THR A 100 0.62 9.40 -6.47
C THR A 100 2.13 9.29 -6.70
N PHE A 101 2.62 9.98 -7.73
CA PHE A 101 4.03 9.92 -8.09
C PHE A 101 4.86 10.78 -7.15
N LEU A 102 5.98 10.20 -6.71
CA LEU A 102 6.93 10.81 -5.79
C LEU A 102 8.26 11.04 -6.50
N GLY A 103 8.94 12.12 -6.14
CA GLY A 103 10.30 12.40 -6.61
C GLY A 103 11.33 11.46 -5.98
N ASP A 104 12.55 11.47 -6.53
CA ASP A 104 13.63 10.61 -6.04
C ASP A 104 14.51 11.31 -5.01
N PHE A 105 13.98 11.48 -3.80
CA PHE A 105 14.69 12.06 -2.66
C PHE A 105 14.35 11.34 -1.35
N TYR A 106 15.27 11.40 -0.39
CA TYR A 106 15.13 10.81 0.94
C TYR A 106 14.91 11.90 2.00
N PRO A 107 13.96 11.75 2.94
CA PRO A 107 12.91 10.71 2.99
C PRO A 107 11.65 11.14 2.21
N SER A 108 11.12 10.26 1.37
CA SER A 108 9.81 10.46 0.69
C SER A 108 8.73 9.46 1.14
N GLY A 109 9.10 8.51 2.01
CA GLY A 109 8.22 7.49 2.55
C GLY A 109 7.78 7.70 4.00
N ASP A 110 8.18 8.80 4.64
CA ASP A 110 7.76 9.19 6.01
C ASP A 110 6.57 10.17 5.95
#